data_AF-A0A7I8CCF2-F1
#
_entry.id   AF-A0A7I8CCF2-F1
#
_cell.length_a   1.000
_cell.length_b   1.000
_cell.length_c   1.000
_cell.angle_alpha   90.00
_cell.angle_beta   90.00
_cell.angle_gamma   90.00
#
_symmetry.space_group_name_H-M   'P 1'
#
loop_
_entity.id
_entity.type
_entity.pdbx_description
1 polymer ?
#
loop_
_entity_poly.entity_id
_entity_poly.type
_entity_poly.pdbx_seq_one_letter_code
_entity_poly.pdbx_strand_id
1 'polypeptide(L)'
;MKLAELEERHERMKRTNALIRREDGAGVAALGYTAGAIEKLFRPDYRGRAGFASYELTNSSANIRRIRDRIAALEKIAERCEREE
;
A
#
# COMPACT_ATOMS: atom_id res chain seq x y z
N MET A 1 7.41 13.23 -3.93
CA MET A 1 6.25 12.72 -4.70
C MET A 1 5.43 11.82 -3.79
N LYS A 2 4.17 12.19 -3.51
CA LYS A 2 3.33 11.49 -2.52
C LYS A 2 2.67 10.20 -3.06
N LEU A 3 2.50 10.10 -4.38
CA LEU A 3 1.85 8.95 -5.03
C LEU A 3 2.77 7.72 -5.13
N ALA A 4 4.01 7.90 -5.58
CA ALA A 4 4.99 6.82 -5.73
C ALA A 4 5.25 6.09 -4.39
N GLU A 5 5.35 6.84 -3.29
CA GLU A 5 5.53 6.27 -1.95
C GLU A 5 4.31 5.41 -1.52
N LEU A 6 3.09 5.84 -1.85
CA LEU A 6 1.88 5.08 -1.55
C LEU A 6 1.80 3.79 -2.37
N GLU A 7 2.20 3.84 -3.64
CA GLU A 7 2.28 2.67 -4.52
C GLU A 7 3.32 1.66 -4.02
N GLU A 8 4.52 2.13 -3.66
CA GLU A 8 5.56 1.31 -3.07
C GLU A 8 5.10 0.67 -1.76
N ARG A 9 4.42 1.45 -0.89
CA ARG A 9 3.83 0.93 0.35
C ARG A 9 2.79 -0.16 0.06
N HIS A 10 1.93 0.04 -0.94
CA HIS A 10 0.91 -0.94 -1.30
C HIS A 10 1.52 -2.24 -1.82
N GLU A 11 2.56 -2.15 -2.66
CA GLU A 11 3.27 -3.34 -3.12
C GLU A 11 4.02 -4.04 -1.98
N ARG A 12 4.61 -3.30 -1.04
CA ARG A 12 5.18 -3.88 0.19
C ARG A 12 4.13 -4.65 1.01
N MET A 13 2.92 -4.10 1.17
CA MET A 13 1.83 -4.80 1.87
C MET A 13 1.45 -6.11 1.17
N LYS A 14 1.34 -6.10 -0.16
CA LYS A 14 1.04 -7.31 -0.95
C LYS A 14 2.14 -8.37 -0.83
N ARG A 15 3.41 -7.96 -0.96
CA ARG A 15 4.57 -8.86 -0.80
C ARG A 15 4.62 -9.47 0.60
N THR A 16 4.38 -8.65 1.62
CA THR A 16 4.31 -9.10 3.02
C THR A 16 3.24 -10.18 3.20
N ASN A 17 2.02 -9.95 2.71
CA ASN A 17 0.96 -10.95 2.78
C ASN A 17 1.26 -12.22 1.96
N ALA A 18 2.05 -12.14 0.89
CA ALA A 18 2.48 -13.32 0.14
C ALA A 18 3.49 -14.15 0.94
N LEU A 19 4.43 -13.49 1.64
CA LEU A 19 5.43 -14.13 2.49
C LEU A 19 4.81 -14.76 3.73
N ILE A 20 3.86 -14.07 4.38
CA ILE A 20 3.13 -14.59 5.54
C ILE A 20 2.34 -15.85 5.18
N ARG A 21 1.69 -15.88 4.00
CA ARG A 21 1.01 -17.09 3.50
C ARG A 21 1.95 -18.27 3.26
N ARG A 22 3.24 -18.00 3.06
CA ARG A 22 4.30 -19.01 2.88
C ARG A 22 5.06 -19.31 4.18
N GLU A 23 4.62 -18.73 5.29
CA GLU A 23 5.26 -18.83 6.60
C GLU A 23 6.73 -18.35 6.62
N ASP A 24 7.11 -17.47 5.67
CA ASP A 24 8.49 -17.00 5.51
C ASP A 24 8.75 -15.73 6.32
N GLY A 25 9.09 -15.91 7.60
CA GLY A 25 9.44 -14.80 8.51
C GLY A 25 10.73 -14.09 8.13
N ALA A 26 11.70 -14.79 7.53
CA ALA A 26 12.98 -14.22 7.10
C ALA A 26 12.79 -13.26 5.92
N GLY A 27 11.94 -13.63 4.96
CA GLY A 27 11.54 -12.76 3.85
C GLY A 27 10.85 -11.49 4.33
N VAL A 28 10.00 -11.58 5.37
CA VAL A 28 9.36 -10.38 5.95
C VAL A 28 10.39 -9.51 6.67
N ALA A 29 11.36 -10.09 7.37
CA ALA A 29 12.46 -9.33 7.97
C ALA A 29 13.31 -8.60 6.91
N ALA A 30 13.55 -9.23 5.76
CA ALA A 30 14.28 -8.61 4.65
C ALA A 30 13.55 -7.40 4.04
N LEU A 31 12.22 -7.29 4.21
CA LEU A 31 11.44 -6.10 3.81
C LEU A 31 11.62 -4.91 4.79
N GLY A 32 12.39 -5.09 5.87
CA GLY A 32 12.71 -4.03 6.83
C GLY A 32 11.72 -3.90 7.99
N TYR A 33 10.86 -4.89 8.23
CA TYR A 33 9.98 -4.90 9.40
C TYR A 33 10.77 -5.21 10.67
N THR A 34 10.40 -4.56 11.77
CA THR A 34 10.95 -4.88 13.10
C THR A 34 10.39 -6.20 13.61
N ALA A 35 11.12 -6.89 14.49
CA ALA A 35 10.69 -8.18 15.05
C ALA A 35 9.27 -8.13 15.66
N GLY A 36 8.94 -7.07 16.40
CA GLY A 36 7.59 -6.89 16.96
C GLY A 36 6.50 -6.62 15.92
N ALA A 37 6.84 -6.02 14.76
CA ALA A 37 5.90 -5.88 13.66
C ALA A 37 5.67 -7.22 12.95
N ILE A 38 6.73 -8.02 12.77
CA ILE A 38 6.66 -9.36 12.20
C ILE A 38 5.78 -10.26 13.08
N GLU A 39 5.99 -10.28 14.39
CA GLU A 39 5.17 -11.07 15.31
C GLU A 39 3.68 -10.71 15.20
N LYS A 40 3.36 -9.41 15.15
CA LYS A 40 1.97 -8.95 14.95
C LYS A 40 1.40 -9.35 13.60
N LEU A 41 2.20 -9.31 12.54
CA LEU A 41 1.79 -9.69 11.20
C LEU A 41 1.54 -11.19 11.08
N PHE A 42 2.32 -12.03 11.78
CA PHE A 42 2.12 -13.48 11.81
C PHE A 42 0.99 -13.89 12.76
N ARG A 43 0.63 -13.06 13.73
CA ARG A 43 -0.48 -13.32 14.64
C ARG A 43 -1.81 -13.33 13.88
N PRO A 44 -2.54 -14.45 13.83
CA PRO A 44 -3.83 -14.49 13.19
C PRO A 44 -4.85 -13.61 13.93
N ASP A 45 -5.71 -12.95 13.17
CA ASP A 45 -6.87 -12.22 13.67
C ASP A 45 -7.92 -13.18 14.27
N TYR A 46 -9.00 -12.62 14.81
CA TYR A 46 -10.11 -13.39 15.40
C TYR A 46 -10.79 -14.36 14.40
N ARG A 47 -10.53 -14.24 13.10
CA ARG A 47 -11.01 -15.11 12.02
C ARG A 47 -9.90 -15.98 11.41
N GLY A 48 -8.72 -16.06 12.04
CA GLY A 48 -7.61 -16.89 11.57
C GLY A 48 -6.78 -16.29 10.44
N ARG A 49 -6.90 -14.99 10.15
CA ARG A 49 -6.18 -14.33 9.05
C ARG A 49 -4.94 -13.63 9.57
N ALA A 50 -3.78 -13.93 8.99
CA ALA A 50 -2.52 -13.26 9.29
C ALA A 50 -2.14 -12.26 8.17
N GLY A 51 -1.36 -11.24 8.55
CA GLY A 51 -0.89 -10.15 7.69
C GLY A 51 -1.79 -8.93 7.66
N PHE A 52 -1.59 -8.09 6.65
CA PHE A 52 -2.45 -6.93 6.39
C PHE A 52 -3.85 -7.39 6.01
N ALA A 53 -4.85 -6.78 6.62
CA ALA A 53 -6.23 -7.16 6.38
C ALA A 53 -6.67 -6.77 4.96
N SER A 54 -7.60 -7.52 4.39
CA SER A 54 -8.09 -7.26 3.02
C SER A 54 -8.64 -5.84 2.85
N TYR A 55 -9.30 -5.30 3.88
CA TYR A 55 -9.83 -3.93 3.83
C TYR A 55 -8.70 -2.88 3.81
N GLU A 56 -7.55 -3.14 4.43
CA GLU A 56 -6.40 -2.22 4.40
C GLU A 56 -5.82 -2.13 2.99
N LEU A 57 -5.71 -3.28 2.31
CA LEU A 57 -5.28 -3.33 0.91
C LEU A 57 -6.25 -2.60 -0.02
N THR A 58 -7.55 -2.86 0.11
CA THR A 58 -8.59 -2.19 -0.69
C THR A 58 -8.64 -0.69 -0.44
N ASN A 59 -8.51 -0.26 0.82
CA ASN A 59 -8.47 1.17 1.16
C ASN A 59 -7.22 1.85 0.59
N SER A 60 -6.08 1.17 0.64
CA SER A 60 -4.82 1.68 0.07
C SER A 60 -4.92 1.86 -1.44
N SER A 61 -5.46 0.88 -2.18
CA SER A 61 -5.60 0.98 -3.64
C SER A 61 -6.63 2.05 -4.05
N ALA A 62 -7.74 2.17 -3.31
CA ALA A 62 -8.72 3.23 -3.52
C ALA A 62 -8.13 4.63 -3.29
N ASN A 63 -7.27 4.79 -2.27
CA ASN A 63 -6.59 6.05 -1.99
C ASN A 63 -5.60 6.42 -3.12
N ILE A 64 -4.78 5.47 -3.55
CA ILE A 64 -3.85 5.64 -4.68
C ILE A 64 -4.60 6.12 -5.92
N ARG A 65 -5.71 5.44 -6.26
CA ARG A 65 -6.56 5.83 -7.40
C ARG A 65 -7.08 7.27 -7.25
N ARG A 66 -7.64 7.62 -6.08
CA ARG A 66 -8.16 8.97 -5.82
C ARG A 66 -7.10 10.05 -6.00
N ILE A 67 -5.88 9.81 -5.50
CA ILE A 67 -4.79 10.79 -5.63
C ILE A 67 -4.36 10.92 -7.10
N ARG A 68 -4.27 9.80 -7.84
CA ARG A 68 -3.96 9.81 -9.27
C ARG A 68 -4.99 10.60 -10.07
N ASP A 69 -6.28 10.35 -9.83
CA ASP A 69 -7.38 11.07 -10.48
C ASP A 69 -7.34 12.56 -10.15
N ARG A 70 -6.96 12.93 -8.92
CA ARG A 70 -6.81 14.33 -8.51
C ARG A 70 -5.64 15.02 -9.20
N ILE A 71 -4.50 14.35 -9.36
CA ILE A 71 -3.35 14.89 -10.08
C ILE A 71 -3.74 15.16 -11.54
N ALA A 72 -4.33 14.18 -12.22
CA ALA A 72 -4.77 14.33 -13.61
C ALA A 72 -5.80 15.47 -13.79
N ALA A 73 -6.74 15.62 -12.84
CA ALA A 73 -7.70 16.72 -12.87
C ALA A 73 -7.02 18.09 -12.71
N LEU A 74 -6.01 18.21 -11.85
CA LEU A 74 -5.27 19.45 -11.64
C LEU A 74 -4.40 19.79 -12.87
N GLU A 75 -3.74 18.80 -13.46
CA GLU A 75 -2.97 18.97 -14.70
C GLU A 75 -3.84 19.48 -15.84
N LYS A 76 -5.04 18.92 -16.00
CA LYS A 76 -6.01 19.37 -17.01
C LYS A 76 -6.51 20.82 -16.76
N ILE A 77 -6.67 21.20 -15.50
CA ILE A 77 -7.06 22.59 -15.16
C ILE A 77 -5.90 23.54 -15.47
N ALA A 78 -4.66 23.17 -15.12
CA ALA A 78 -3.47 23.96 -15.40
C ALA A 78 -3.28 24.18 -16.91
N GLU A 79 -3.36 23.11 -17.71
CA GLU A 79 -3.27 23.17 -19.18
C GLU A 79 -4.36 24.06 -19.80
N ARG A 80 -5.57 24.05 -19.23
CA ARG A 80 -6.65 24.92 -19.68
C ARG A 80 -6.37 26.39 -19.32
N CYS A 81 -5.84 26.64 -18.14
CA CYS A 81 -5.53 28.00 -17.67
C CYS A 81 -4.39 28.62 -18.52
N GLU A 82 -3.34 27.85 -18.82
CA GLU A 82 -2.21 28.28 -19.66
C GLU A 82 -2.61 28.52 -21.13
N ARG A 83 -3.69 27.90 -21.61
CA ARG A 83 -4.21 28.11 -22.98
C ARG A 83 -5.17 29.30 -23.11
N GLU A 84 -5.67 29.82 -22.00
CA GLU A 84 -6.59 30.97 -21.96
C GLU A 84 -5.85 32.29 -21.67
N GLU A 85 -4.52 32.25 -21.45
CA GLU A 85 -3.56 33.37 -21.38
C GLU A 85 -2.78 33.53 -22.69
#